data_AF-A0A9E6W9Y7-F1
#
_entry.id   AF-A0A9E6W9Y7-F1
#
_cell.length_a   1.000
_cell.length_b   1.000
_cell.length_c   1.000
_cell.angle_alpha   90.00
_cell.angle_beta   90.00
_cell.angle_gamma   90.00
#
_symmetry.space_group_name_H-M   'P 1'
#
loop_
_entity.id
_entity.type
_entity.pdbx_description
1 polymer ?
#
loop_
_entity_poly.entity_id
_entity_poly.type
_entity_poly.pdbx_seq_one_letter_code
_entity_poly.pdbx_strand_id
1 'polypeptide(L)' 'MEEMILKVKDKAKVKFLKKLLSQYEFVEIENKKEKRSSRHSIFNSAGIWAKRGQNELNLRASAWERGK' A
#
# COMPACT_ATOMS: atom_id res chain seq x y z
N MET A 1 -1.12 -28.30 -7.44
CA MET A 1 -0.58 -27.16 -8.20
C MET A 1 0.92 -27.18 -8.05
N GLU A 2 1.65 -26.98 -9.14
CA GLU A 2 3.10 -26.87 -9.10
C GLU A 2 3.49 -25.39 -9.09
N GLU A 3 4.38 -25.01 -8.17
CA GLU A 3 4.85 -23.63 -8.03
C GLU A 3 6.22 -23.47 -8.67
N MET A 4 6.37 -22.45 -9.53
CA MET A 4 7.64 -22.14 -10.20
C MET A 4 8.03 -20.68 -9.93
N ILE A 5 9.27 -20.45 -9.50
CA ILE A 5 9.83 -19.11 -9.26
C ILE A 5 10.75 -18.73 -10.43
N LEU A 6 10.30 -17.78 -11.25
CA LEU A 6 11.09 -17.25 -12.37
C LEU A 6 11.87 -15.99 -11.96
N LYS A 7 13.21 -16.05 -12.01
CA LYS A 7 14.08 -14.89 -11.82
C LYS A 7 14.49 -14.31 -13.17
N VAL A 8 13.91 -13.17 -13.54
CA VAL A 8 14.22 -12.46 -14.78
C VAL A 8 15.22 -11.34 -14.49
N LYS A 9 16.40 -11.37 -15.15
CA LYS A 9 17.44 -10.33 -14.98
C LYS A 9 17.06 -8.98 -15.60
N ASP A 10 16.29 -9.02 -16.68
CA ASP A 10 15.92 -7.83 -17.47
C ASP A 10 14.52 -7.34 -17.11
N LYS A 11 14.45 -6.16 -16.48
CA LYS A 11 13.20 -5.54 -16.03
C LYS A 11 12.25 -5.19 -17.19
N ALA A 12 12.77 -4.88 -18.38
CA ALA A 12 11.93 -4.54 -19.52
C ALA A 12 11.13 -5.76 -20.00
N LYS A 13 11.75 -6.94 -19.95
CA LYS A 13 11.16 -8.21 -20.38
C LYS A 13 10.15 -8.78 -19.37
N VAL A 14 10.18 -8.35 -18.11
CA VAL A 14 9.20 -8.79 -17.10
C VAL A 14 7.76 -8.45 -17.50
N LYS A 15 7.53 -7.24 -18.04
CA LYS A 15 6.19 -6.84 -18.49
C LYS A 15 5.69 -7.72 -19.64
N PHE A 16 6.57 -8.05 -20.58
CA PHE A 16 6.26 -8.94 -21.69
C PHE A 16 5.93 -10.35 -21.22
N LEU A 17 6.77 -10.92 -20.35
CA LEU A 17 6.56 -12.26 -19.77
C LEU A 17 5.25 -12.35 -18.99
N LYS A 18 4.92 -11.33 -18.18
CA LYS A 18 3.63 -11.29 -17.47
C LYS A 18 2.45 -11.31 -18.44
N LYS A 19 2.53 -10.54 -19.53
CA LYS A 19 1.46 -10.46 -20.53
C LYS A 19 1.31 -11.76 -21.32
N LEU A 20 2.41 -12.45 -21.60
CA LEU A 20 2.40 -13.75 -22.26
C LEU A 20 1.83 -14.83 -21.34
N LEU A 21 2.27 -14.88 -20.08
CA LEU A 21 1.77 -15.86 -19.11
C LEU A 21 0.29 -15.67 -18.81
N SER A 22 -0.21 -14.42 -18.81
CA SER A 22 -1.63 -14.14 -18.58
C SER A 22 -2.56 -14.60 -19.71
N GLN A 23 -2.03 -14.98 -20.87
CA GLN A 23 -2.85 -15.51 -21.98
C GLN A 23 -3.21 -16.98 -21.77
N TYR A 24 -2.54 -17.68 -20.86
CA TYR A 24 -2.79 -19.08 -20.58
C TYR A 24 -3.77 -19.22 -19.41
N GLU A 25 -4.89 -19.90 -19.64
CA GLU A 25 -5.94 -20.09 -18.63
C GLU A 25 -5.50 -20.96 -17.45
N PHE A 26 -4.42 -21.73 -17.59
CA PHE A 26 -3.89 -22.62 -16.55
C PHE A 26 -2.83 -21.95 -15.64
N VAL A 27 -2.47 -20.69 -15.89
CA VAL A 27 -1.40 -19.99 -15.16
C VAL A 27 -1.98 -18.88 -14.28
N GLU A 28 -1.88 -19.06 -12.97
CA GLU A 28 -2.19 -17.99 -12.00
C GLU A 28 -0.94 -17.17 -11.69
N ILE A 29 -1.03 -15.84 -11.87
CA ILE A 29 0.07 -14.91 -11.59
C ILE A 29 -0.20 -14.18 -10.28
N GLU A 30 0.47 -14.58 -9.20
CA GLU A 30 0.44 -13.83 -7.94
C GLU A 30 1.26 -12.55 -8.04
N ASN A 31 0.57 -11.41 -8.17
CA ASN A 31 1.19 -10.12 -7.97
C ASN A 31 1.27 -9.82 -6.48
N LYS A 32 2.46 -9.98 -5.88
CA LYS A 32 2.74 -9.38 -4.56
C LYS A 32 2.51 -7.87 -4.65
N LYS A 33 1.33 -7.42 -4.22
CA LYS A 33 1.07 -6.00 -4.00
C LYS A 33 2.04 -5.54 -2.93
N GLU A 34 3.01 -4.73 -3.30
CA GLU A 34 3.79 -4.00 -2.31
C GLU A 34 2.80 -3.20 -1.47
N LYS A 35 2.69 -3.55 -0.18
CA LYS A 35 1.99 -2.72 0.79
C LYS A 35 2.74 -1.39 0.80
N ARG A 36 2.23 -0.40 0.06
CA ARG A 36 2.70 0.99 0.20
C ARG A 36 2.50 1.34 1.66
N SER A 37 3.58 1.37 2.42
CA SER A 37 3.64 1.99 3.73
C SER A 37 3.34 3.46 3.52
N SER A 38 2.06 3.84 3.55
CA SER A 38 1.68 5.24 3.58
C SER A 38 2.00 5.76 4.97
N ARG A 39 3.27 6.12 5.19
CA ARG A 39 3.70 6.93 6.33
C ARG A 39 3.23 8.38 6.16
N HIS A 40 2.00 8.55 5.71
CA HIS A 40 1.34 9.83 5.53
C HIS A 40 0.14 9.82 6.46
N SER A 41 0.30 10.43 7.64
CA SER A 41 -0.82 10.65 8.54
C SER A 41 -1.74 11.66 7.86
N ILE A 42 -3.06 11.44 7.99
CA ILE A 42 -4.09 12.35 7.47
C ILE A 42 -3.93 13.76 8.10
N PHE A 43 -3.24 13.86 9.23
CA PHE A 43 -2.88 15.09 9.92
C PHE A 43 -1.74 15.87 9.24
N ASN A 44 -0.86 15.20 8.48
CA ASN A 44 0.21 15.86 7.74
C ASN A 44 -0.32 16.56 6.48
N SER A 45 -1.40 16.08 5.88
CA SER A 45 -2.01 16.68 4.69
C SER A 45 -3.04 17.77 5.00
N ALA A 46 -3.56 17.82 6.23
CA ALA A 46 -4.56 18.79 6.62
C ALA A 46 -3.91 20.08 7.16
N GLY A 47 -3.64 21.05 6.27
CA GLY A 47 -3.14 22.39 6.62
C GLY A 47 -3.99 23.17 7.64
N ILE A 48 -5.20 22.68 7.96
CA ILE A 48 -6.10 23.22 9.00
C ILE A 48 -5.58 22.92 10.42
N TRP A 49 -4.86 21.81 10.62
CA TRP A 49 -4.41 21.35 11.94
C TRP A 49 -2.92 21.62 12.22
N ALA A 50 -2.12 21.80 11.17
CA ALA A 50 -0.68 22.05 11.26
C ALA A 50 -0.30 23.26 12.13
N LYS A 51 -1.15 24.31 12.17
CA LYS A 51 -0.92 25.52 12.99
C LYS A 51 -1.48 25.43 14.42
N ARG A 52 -2.21 24.37 14.77
CA ARG A 52 -2.87 24.23 16.08
C ARG A 52 -2.10 23.37 17.08
N GLY A 53 -0.92 22.85 16.71
CA GLY A 53 -0.06 22.04 17.58
C GLY A 53 -0.73 20.77 18.12
N GLN A 54 -1.83 20.33 17.50
CA GLN A 54 -2.64 19.23 17.97
C GLN A 54 -2.19 17.92 17.30
N ASN A 55 -1.64 17.02 18.11
CA ASN A 55 -1.24 15.67 17.67
C ASN A 55 -2.45 14.72 17.72
N GLU A 56 -2.44 13.65 16.92
CA GLU A 56 -3.53 12.67 16.80
C GLU A 56 -3.95 12.07 18.15
N LEU A 57 -2.96 11.83 19.02
CA LEU A 57 -3.17 11.33 20.38
C LEU A 57 -3.99 12.31 21.25
N ASN A 58 -3.72 13.61 21.13
CA ASN A 58 -4.39 14.64 21.91
C ASN A 58 -5.85 14.80 21.47
N LEU A 59 -6.12 14.70 20.16
CA LEU A 59 -7.47 14.76 19.63
C LEU A 59 -8.33 13.56 20.06
N ARG A 60 -7.74 12.36 20.06
CA ARG A 60 -8.44 11.16 20.56
C ARG A 60 -8.77 11.30 22.05
N ALA A 61 -7.83 11.77 22.86
CA ALA A 61 -8.05 11.99 24.29
C ALA A 61 -9.18 13.00 24.54
N SER A 62 -9.14 14.17 23.90
CA SER A 62 -10.17 15.20 24.06
C SER A 62 -11.55 14.79 23.52
N ALA A 63 -11.61 13.94 22.50
CA ALA A 63 -12.88 13.42 21.99
C ALA A 63 -13.55 12.46 22.98
N TRP A 64 -12.75 11.64 23.68
CA TRP A 64 -13.25 10.69 24.66
C TRP A 64 -13.74 11.36 25.95
N GLU A 65 -13.11 12.46 26.36
CA GLU A 65 -13.53 13.22 27.56
C GLU A 65 -14.82 14.04 27.36
N ARG A 66 -15.20 14.37 26.14
CA ARG A 66 -16.48 15.08 25.85
C ARG A 66 -17.73 14.19 26.00
N GLY A 67 -17.54 12.88 26.14
CA GLY A 67 -18.64 11.92 26.32
C GLY A 67 -19.00 11.62 27.77
N LYS A 68 -18.39 12.31 28.75
CA LYS A 68 -18.79 12.32 30.15
C LYS A 68 -19.54 13.60 30.47
#